data_AF-A0A938BVV8-F1
#
_entry.id   AF-A0A938BVV8-F1
#
_cell.length_a   1.000
_cell.length_b   1.000
_cell.length_c   1.000
_cell.angle_alpha   90.00
_cell.angle_beta   90.00
_cell.angle_gamma   90.00
#
_symmetry.space_group_name_H-M   'P 1'
#
loop_
_entity.id
_entity.type
_entity.pdbx_description
1 polymer ?
#
loop_
_entity_poly.entity_id
_entity_poly.type
_entity_poly.pdbx_seq_one_letter_code
_entity_poly.pdbx_strand_id
1 'polypeptide(L)' 'MNTQRHVDRNRAMMLEGASSHSGRRTFLTSLANKGTAIHILKTLAGHQSTTTTAAYLNSSPAQLRAAVELA' A
#
# COMPACT_ATOMS: atom_id res chain seq x y z
N MET A 1 -3.58 22.95 24.30
CA MET A 1 -4.32 23.34 23.08
C MET A 1 -3.52 22.91 21.85
N ASN A 2 -3.42 21.60 21.56
CA ASN A 2 -2.58 21.12 20.45
C ASN A 2 -2.91 19.66 20.06
N THR A 3 -3.78 19.43 19.07
CA THR A 3 -3.96 18.09 18.47
C THR A 3 -4.34 18.08 16.98
N GLN A 4 -4.42 19.22 16.28
CA GLN A 4 -5.04 19.27 14.94
C GLN A 4 -4.08 19.49 13.75
N ARG A 5 -2.83 19.01 13.82
CA ARG A 5 -1.85 19.22 12.71
C ARG A 5 -1.13 17.95 12.26
N HIS A 6 -1.84 16.84 12.02
CA HIS A 6 -1.20 15.65 11.44
C HIS A 6 -2.07 14.78 10.51
N VAL A 7 -3.25 15.23 10.06
CA VAL A 7 -4.12 14.42 9.19
C VAL A 7 -4.44 15.02 7.82
N ASP A 8 -3.99 16.24 7.50
CA ASP A 8 -4.42 16.94 6.29
C ASP A 8 -3.41 16.95 5.12
N ARG A 9 -2.63 15.87 4.91
CA ARG A 9 -1.70 15.80 3.77
C ARG A 9 -2.15 14.91 2.60
N ASN A 10 -3.17 14.07 2.77
CA ASN A 10 -3.59 13.11 1.74
C ASN A 10 -4.85 13.49 0.95
N ARG A 11 -5.51 14.62 1.24
CA ARG A 11 -6.80 14.95 0.61
C ARG A 11 -6.71 15.81 -0.65
N ALA A 12 -5.61 16.54 -0.85
CA ALA A 12 -5.46 17.49 -1.96
C ALA A 12 -4.83 16.91 -3.24
N MET A 13 -4.17 15.76 -3.17
CA MET A 13 -3.40 15.19 -4.30
C MET A 13 -4.24 14.32 -5.25
N MET A 14 -5.56 14.24 -5.07
CA MET A 14 -6.41 13.28 -5.77
C MET A 14 -6.96 13.76 -7.12
N LEU A 15 -6.65 14.99 -7.59
CA LEU A 15 -7.39 15.59 -8.71
C LEU A 15 -6.59 16.04 -9.94
N GLU A 16 -5.26 16.17 -9.90
CA GLU A 16 -4.53 16.69 -11.08
C GLU A 16 -3.43 15.75 -11.62
N GLY A 17 -3.16 14.64 -10.94
CA GLY A 17 -2.11 13.67 -11.30
C GLY A 17 -2.54 12.22 -11.19
N ALA A 18 -3.86 11.95 -11.23
CA ALA A 18 -4.47 10.61 -11.18
C ALA A 18 -4.21 9.80 -12.48
N SER A 19 -2.98 9.88 -13.00
CA SER A 19 -2.40 8.92 -13.92
C SER A 19 -2.41 7.55 -13.27
N SER A 20 -2.47 6.50 -14.11
CA SER A 20 -2.47 5.07 -13.82
C SER A 20 -1.47 4.62 -12.72
N HIS A 21 -0.47 5.44 -12.40
CA HIS A 21 0.48 5.26 -11.30
C HIS A 21 -0.16 5.32 -9.90
N SER A 22 -1.08 6.26 -9.65
CA SER A 22 -1.77 6.38 -8.35
C SER A 22 -2.79 5.25 -8.14
N GLY A 23 -3.52 4.86 -9.20
CA GLY A 23 -4.47 3.76 -9.17
C GLY A 23 -3.80 2.39 -9.00
N ARG A 24 -2.72 2.12 -9.74
CA ARG A 24 -1.92 0.89 -9.59
C ARG A 24 -1.36 0.75 -8.18
N ARG A 25 -0.84 1.85 -7.61
CA ARG A 25 -0.34 1.87 -6.24
C ARG A 25 -1.42 1.54 -5.24
N THR A 26 -2.56 2.22 -5.30
CA THR A 26 -3.70 1.98 -4.40
C THR A 26 -4.23 0.54 -4.54
N PHE A 27 -4.37 0.05 -5.76
CA PHE A 27 -4.84 -1.31 -6.04
C PHE A 27 -3.91 -2.39 -5.46
N LEU A 28 -2.61 -2.33 -5.77
CA LEU A 28 -1.63 -3.31 -5.30
C LEU A 28 -1.42 -3.23 -3.78
N THR A 29 -1.38 -2.02 -3.21
CA THR A 29 -1.27 -1.84 -1.75
C THR A 29 -2.51 -2.33 -1.02
N SER A 30 -3.72 -2.16 -1.57
CA SER A 30 -4.94 -2.72 -0.99
C SER A 30 -4.90 -4.25 -0.96
N LEU A 31 -4.45 -4.89 -2.03
CA LEU A 31 -4.32 -6.35 -2.08
C LEU A 31 -3.22 -6.86 -1.13
N ALA A 32 -2.07 -6.18 -1.09
CA ALA A 32 -1.01 -6.48 -0.13
C ALA A 32 -1.53 -6.41 1.32
N ASN A 33 -2.36 -5.40 1.63
CA ASN A 33 -2.92 -5.24 2.95
C ASN A 33 -3.88 -6.36 3.37
N LYS A 34 -4.47 -7.06 2.40
CA LYS A 34 -5.31 -8.24 2.62
C LYS A 34 -4.50 -9.54 2.79
N GLY A 35 -3.17 -9.46 2.81
CA GLY A 35 -2.28 -10.62 2.92
C GLY A 35 -2.03 -11.34 1.58
N THR A 36 -2.29 -10.68 0.45
CA THR A 36 -2.01 -11.29 -0.87
C THR A 36 -0.51 -11.51 -1.05
N ALA A 37 -0.12 -12.70 -1.47
CA ALA A 37 1.28 -13.05 -1.68
C ALA A 37 1.95 -12.18 -2.77
N ILE A 38 3.21 -11.78 -2.53
CA ILE A 38 3.95 -10.88 -3.42
C ILE A 38 4.08 -11.38 -4.87
N HIS A 39 4.15 -12.70 -5.08
CA HIS A 39 4.24 -13.26 -6.44
C HIS A 39 2.95 -13.06 -7.24
N ILE A 40 1.78 -13.07 -6.58
CA ILE A 40 0.49 -12.77 -7.20
C ILE A 40 0.44 -11.30 -7.57
N LEU A 41 0.84 -10.41 -6.64
CA LEU A 41 0.91 -8.97 -6.88
C LEU A 41 1.86 -8.64 -8.05
N LYS A 42 2.99 -9.34 -8.14
CA LYS A 42 3.96 -9.18 -9.23
C LYS A 42 3.32 -9.50 -10.59
N THR A 43 2.60 -10.62 -10.67
CA THR A 43 1.89 -11.05 -11.88
C THR A 43 0.79 -10.06 -12.26
N LEU A 44 -0.04 -9.63 -11.30
CA LEU A 44 -1.08 -8.62 -11.52
C LEU A 44 -0.51 -7.28 -11.98
N ALA A 45 0.68 -6.92 -11.48
CA ALA A 45 1.36 -5.72 -11.88
C ALA A 45 2.11 -5.85 -13.23
N GLY A 46 2.29 -7.06 -13.77
CA GLY A 46 3.13 -7.28 -14.94
C GLY A 46 4.61 -6.94 -14.69
N HIS A 47 5.08 -7.04 -13.45
CA HIS A 47 6.48 -6.78 -13.12
C HIS A 47 7.33 -8.03 -13.37
N GLN A 48 8.52 -7.82 -13.92
CA GLN A 48 9.48 -8.93 -14.07
C GLN A 48 10.13 -9.30 -12.73
N SER A 49 10.32 -8.31 -11.85
CA SER A 49 10.97 -8.46 -10.55
C SER A 49 10.00 -8.24 -9.37
N THR A 50 10.18 -9.02 -8.30
CA THR A 50 9.52 -8.82 -7.01
C THR A 50 9.99 -7.54 -6.33
N THR A 51 11.22 -7.09 -6.56
CA THR A 51 11.76 -5.84 -5.99
C THR A 51 10.93 -4.62 -6.40
N THR A 52 10.50 -4.56 -7.66
CA THR A 52 9.60 -3.50 -8.15
C THR A 52 8.21 -3.57 -7.49
N THR A 53 7.80 -4.77 -7.07
CA THR A 53 6.53 -5.01 -6.39
C THR A 53 6.62 -4.73 -4.88
N ALA A 54 7.81 -4.83 -4.29
CA ALA A 54 8.07 -4.57 -2.88
C ALA A 54 7.74 -3.12 -2.49
N ALA A 55 7.84 -2.17 -3.42
CA ALA A 55 7.47 -0.76 -3.20
C ALA A 55 5.99 -0.53 -2.82
N TYR A 56 5.14 -1.56 -2.97
CA TYR A 56 3.71 -1.53 -2.61
C TYR A 56 3.40 -2.24 -1.29
N LEU A 57 4.37 -2.95 -0.72
CA LEU A 57 4.27 -3.67 0.55
C LEU A 57 4.78 -2.76 1.67
N ASN A 58 3.86 -2.14 2.38
CA ASN A 58 4.16 -1.44 3.62
C ASN A 58 3.66 -2.29 4.79
N SER A 59 4.50 -2.48 5.80
CA SER A 59 4.09 -3.06 7.06
C SER A 59 3.44 -1.98 7.94
N SER A 60 2.23 -2.24 8.44
CA SER A 60 1.63 -1.45 9.50
C SER A 60 1.80 -2.14 10.86
N PRO A 61 1.90 -1.40 11.97
CA PRO A 61 1.96 -1.99 13.31
C PRO A 61 0.80 -2.96 13.61
N ALA A 62 -0.39 -2.67 13.07
CA ALA A 62 -1.56 -3.53 13.19
C ALA A 62 -1.37 -4.89 12.49
N GLN A 63 -0.81 -4.89 11.27
CA GLN A 63 -0.52 -6.13 10.54
C GLN A 63 0.57 -6.95 11.21
N LEU A 64 1.61 -6.30 11.74
CA LEU A 64 2.67 -6.98 12.48
C LEU A 64 2.13 -7.63 13.76
N ARG A 65 1.25 -6.92 14.48
CA ARG A 65 0.59 -7.45 15.67
C ARG A 65 -0.32 -8.64 15.35
N ALA A 66 -1.17 -8.51 14.33
CA ALA A 66 -2.04 -9.60 13.89
C ALA A 66 -1.24 -10.84 13.44
N ALA A 67 -0.10 -10.64 12.78
CA ALA A 67 0.77 -11.75 12.37
C ALA A 67 1.38 -12.50 13.56
N VAL A 68 1.71 -11.80 14.65
CA VAL A 68 2.22 -12.42 15.88
C VAL A 68 1.11 -13.10 16.68
N GLU A 69 -0.08 -12.52 16.75
CA GLU A 69 -1.24 -13.10 17.46
C GLU A 69 -1.79 -14.38 16.79
N LEU A 70 -1.40 -14.65 15.54
CA LEU A 70 -1.74 -15.87 14.80
C LEU A 70 -0.71 -17.00 14.94
N ALA A 71 0.43 -16.75 15.59
CA ALA A 71 1.51 -17.73 15.81
C ALA A 71 1.34 -18.46 17.16
#